data_AF-A0A9D1K3Q8-F1
#
_entry.id   AF-A0A9D1K3Q8-F1
#
_cell.length_a   1.000
_cell.length_b   1.000
_cell.length_c   1.000
_cell.angle_alpha   90.00
_cell.angle_beta   90.00
_cell.angle_gamma   90.00
#
_symmetry.space_group_name_H-M   'P 1'
#
loop_
_entity.id
_entity.type
_entity.pdbx_description
1 polymer ?
#
loop_
_entity_poly.entity_id
_entity_poly.type
_entity_poly.pdbx_seq_one_letter_code
_entity_poly.pdbx_strand_id
1 'polypeptide(L)'
;MSESDFKEEYLKAFGESLKKIRIESAKKSLRMFAYEADIPCATLSRLEHGTRIPNIITLKKISSGLNWSICDLIREIENNIPDNIKNSEL
;
A
#
# COMPACT_ATOMS: atom_id res chain seq x y z
N MET A 1 0.22 -8.58 21.88
CA MET A 1 1.05 -7.83 20.91
C MET A 1 1.18 -6.42 21.45
N SER A 2 2.36 -5.79 21.43
CA SER A 2 2.43 -4.37 21.80
C SER A 2 1.84 -3.49 20.69
N GLU A 3 1.40 -2.27 21.01
CA GLU A 3 0.87 -1.32 20.01
C GLU A 3 1.89 -1.05 18.88
N SER A 4 3.19 -1.07 19.20
CA SER A 4 4.27 -0.93 18.23
C SER A 4 4.35 -2.13 17.28
N ASP A 5 4.22 -3.34 17.81
CA ASP A 5 4.28 -4.58 17.03
C ASP A 5 3.10 -4.67 16.06
N PHE A 6 1.88 -4.34 16.53
CA PHE A 6 0.69 -4.31 15.69
C PHE A 6 0.85 -3.32 14.52
N LYS A 7 1.31 -2.10 14.83
CA LYS A 7 1.51 -1.05 13.83
C LYS A 7 2.51 -1.48 12.76
N GLU A 8 3.62 -2.10 13.15
CA GLU A 8 4.62 -2.61 12.21
C GLU A 8 4.06 -3.74 11.35
N GLU A 9 3.35 -4.69 11.94
CA GLU A 9 2.74 -5.82 11.22
C GLU A 9 1.68 -5.35 10.22
N TYR A 10 0.77 -4.47 10.64
CA TYR A 10 -0.26 -3.91 9.77
C TYR A 10 0.35 -3.08 8.64
N LEU A 11 1.37 -2.26 8.93
CA LEU A 11 2.03 -1.45 7.90
C LEU A 11 2.78 -2.31 6.88
N LYS A 12 3.36 -3.44 7.31
CA LYS A 12 3.96 -4.42 6.42
C LYS A 12 2.92 -5.10 5.53
N ALA A 13 1.80 -5.55 6.10
CA ALA A 13 0.70 -6.14 5.33
C ALA A 13 0.11 -5.15 4.30
N PHE A 14 -0.05 -3.88 4.69
CA PHE A 14 -0.42 -2.80 3.77
C PHE A 14 0.56 -2.69 2.60
N GLY A 15 1.86 -2.68 2.88
CA GLY A 15 2.91 -2.54 1.86
C GLY A 15 2.94 -3.73 0.88
N GLU A 16 2.85 -4.94 1.40
CA GLU A 16 2.79 -6.17 0.60
C GLU A 16 1.56 -6.19 -0.31
N SER A 17 0.41 -5.76 0.22
CA SER A 17 -0.82 -5.60 -0.54
C SER A 17 -0.68 -4.56 -1.67
N LEU A 18 -0.11 -3.39 -1.38
CA LEU A 18 0.16 -2.36 -2.40
C LEU A 18 1.09 -2.89 -3.52
N LYS A 19 2.14 -3.62 -3.14
CA LYS A 19 3.06 -4.27 -4.09
C LYS A 19 2.33 -5.28 -4.97
N LYS A 20 1.45 -6.08 -4.38
CA LYS A 20 0.60 -7.05 -5.09
C LYS A 20 -0.30 -6.34 -6.10
N ILE A 21 -1.01 -5.29 -5.71
CA ILE A 21 -1.85 -4.48 -6.61
C ILE A 21 -1.02 -3.95 -7.79
N ARG A 22 0.17 -3.40 -7.54
CA ARG A 22 1.04 -2.90 -8.63
C ARG A 22 1.45 -4.01 -9.61
N ILE A 23 1.84 -5.18 -9.11
CA ILE A 23 2.32 -6.27 -9.96
C ILE A 23 1.16 -6.95 -10.69
N GLU A 24 0.07 -7.22 -9.99
CA GLU A 24 -1.02 -8.06 -10.48
C GLU A 24 -2.09 -7.26 -11.21
N SER A 25 -2.50 -6.11 -10.68
CA SER A 25 -3.54 -5.27 -11.31
C SER A 25 -2.93 -4.28 -12.30
N ALA A 26 -1.90 -3.54 -11.89
CA ALA A 26 -1.31 -2.52 -12.75
C ALA A 26 -0.34 -3.08 -13.80
N LYS A 27 0.17 -4.31 -13.61
CA LYS A 27 1.16 -4.99 -14.48
C LYS A 27 2.41 -4.14 -14.73
N LYS A 28 2.88 -3.41 -13.71
CA LYS A 28 3.96 -2.42 -13.85
C LYS A 28 5.14 -2.69 -12.94
N SER A 29 6.34 -2.36 -13.44
CA SER A 29 7.54 -2.30 -12.60
C SER A 29 7.42 -1.18 -11.56
N LEU A 30 8.19 -1.27 -10.49
CA LEU A 30 8.24 -0.24 -9.45
C LEU A 30 8.52 1.15 -10.04
N ARG A 31 9.50 1.24 -10.94
CA ARG A 31 9.91 2.51 -11.57
C ARG A 31 8.82 3.07 -12.49
N MET A 32 8.17 2.22 -13.29
CA MET A 32 7.11 2.64 -14.20
C MET A 32 5.92 3.20 -13.42
N PHE A 33 5.46 2.46 -12.41
CA PHE A 33 4.31 2.88 -11.62
C PHE A 33 4.61 4.14 -10.78
N ALA A 34 5.81 4.23 -10.20
CA ALA A 34 6.26 5.42 -9.48
C ALA A 34 6.21 6.68 -10.36
N TYR A 35 6.65 6.56 -11.62
CA TYR A 35 6.62 7.66 -12.58
C TYR A 35 5.19 8.10 -12.90
N GLU A 36 4.30 7.18 -13.25
CA GLU A 36 2.91 7.49 -13.59
C GLU A 36 2.10 8.02 -12.42
N ALA A 37 2.34 7.52 -11.20
CA ALA A 37 1.70 8.00 -9.99
C ALA A 37 2.29 9.33 -9.48
N ASP A 38 3.35 9.86 -10.11
CA ASP A 38 4.10 11.03 -9.65
C ASP A 38 4.59 10.89 -8.19
N ILE A 39 5.20 9.73 -7.89
CA ILE A 39 5.77 9.41 -6.59
C ILE A 39 7.24 9.04 -6.77
N PRO A 40 8.18 9.55 -5.93
CA PRO A 40 9.56 9.11 -5.98
C PRO A 40 9.67 7.58 -5.81
N CYS A 41 10.43 6.92 -6.69
CA CYS A 41 10.59 5.46 -6.68
C CYS A 41 11.04 4.92 -5.31
N ALA A 42 11.94 5.62 -4.61
CA ALA A 42 12.36 5.27 -3.25
C ALA A 42 11.24 5.38 -2.22
N THR A 43 10.32 6.32 -2.40
CA THR A 43 9.12 6.46 -1.54
C THR A 43 8.17 5.30 -1.77
N LEU A 44 7.84 4.99 -3.03
CA LEU A 44 7.01 3.83 -3.35
C LEU A 44 7.62 2.53 -2.81
N SER A 45 8.94 2.34 -2.97
CA SER A 45 9.65 1.19 -2.41
C SER A 45 9.44 1.08 -0.90
N ARG A 46 9.65 2.16 -0.14
CA ARG A 46 9.46 2.14 1.32
C ARG A 46 8.02 1.83 1.74
N LEU A 47 7.04 2.33 1.00
CA LEU A 47 5.62 2.01 1.22
C LEU A 47 5.38 0.52 1.01
N GLU A 48 5.87 -0.06 -0.09
CA GLU A 48 5.70 -1.48 -0.42
C GLU A 48 6.42 -2.44 0.54
N HIS A 49 7.41 -1.95 1.28
CA HIS A 49 8.10 -2.72 2.33
C HIS A 49 7.57 -2.41 3.74
N GLY A 50 6.52 -1.59 3.89
CA GLY A 50 5.94 -1.25 5.19
C GLY A 50 6.86 -0.42 6.09
N THR A 51 7.86 0.26 5.53
CA THR A 51 8.81 1.09 6.31
C THR A 51 8.41 2.57 6.36
N ARG A 52 7.30 2.92 5.71
CA ARG A 52 6.76 4.28 5.68
C ARG A 52 5.25 4.26 5.70
N ILE A 53 4.66 5.08 6.57
CA ILE A 53 3.21 5.30 6.63
C ILE A 53 2.81 6.21 5.46
N PRO A 54 1.84 5.81 4.62
CA PRO A 54 1.30 6.69 3.59
C PRO A 54 0.46 7.80 4.23
N ASN A 55 0.53 9.00 3.65
CA ASN A 55 -0.45 10.05 3.93
C ASN A 55 -1.55 10.05 2.86
N ILE A 56 -2.62 10.80 3.09
CA ILE A 56 -3.78 10.84 2.19
C ILE A 56 -3.43 11.30 0.76
N ILE A 57 -2.47 12.21 0.61
CA ILE A 57 -2.02 12.70 -0.71
C ILE A 57 -1.28 11.59 -1.46
N THR A 58 -0.43 10.83 -0.77
CA THR A 58 0.23 9.66 -1.35
C THR A 58 -0.78 8.61 -1.80
N LEU A 59 -1.80 8.32 -0.98
CA LEU A 59 -2.89 7.41 -1.37
C LEU A 59 -3.65 7.93 -2.59
N LYS A 60 -3.89 9.25 -2.68
CA LYS A 60 -4.54 9.85 -3.85
C LYS A 60 -3.69 9.71 -5.11
N LYS A 61 -2.37 9.90 -5.00
CA LYS A 61 -1.43 9.72 -6.11
C LYS A 61 -1.38 8.26 -6.59
N ILE A 62 -1.26 7.31 -5.68
CA ILE A 62 -1.27 5.87 -5.98
C ILE A 62 -2.58 5.47 -6.68
N SER A 63 -3.73 5.83 -6.09
CA SER A 63 -5.04 5.50 -6.68
C SER A 63 -5.20 6.11 -8.07
N SER A 64 -4.72 7.35 -8.28
CA SER A 64 -4.75 7.98 -9.60
C SER A 64 -3.85 7.27 -10.62
N GLY A 65 -2.66 6.79 -10.21
CA GLY A 65 -1.78 5.96 -11.06
C GLY A 65 -2.37 4.59 -11.42
N LEU A 66 -3.34 4.09 -10.64
CA LEU A 66 -4.13 2.90 -10.93
C LEU A 66 -5.41 3.19 -11.72
N ASN A 67 -5.73 4.47 -11.96
CA ASN A 67 -7.02 4.93 -12.45
C ASN A 67 -8.20 4.46 -11.57
N TRP A 68 -7.98 4.44 -10.25
CA TRP A 68 -8.94 4.02 -9.22
C TRP A 68 -9.34 5.21 -8.34
N SER A 69 -10.46 5.06 -7.64
CA SER A 69 -10.76 5.92 -6.50
C SER A 69 -9.91 5.54 -5.28
N ILE A 70 -9.80 6.42 -4.28
CA ILE A 70 -9.17 6.07 -3.00
C ILE A 70 -9.96 4.94 -2.33
N CYS A 71 -11.29 4.94 -2.45
CA CYS A 71 -12.14 3.92 -1.86
C CYS A 71 -11.83 2.53 -2.44
N ASP A 72 -11.63 2.43 -3.76
CA ASP A 72 -11.29 1.16 -4.40
C ASP A 72 -9.89 0.69 -4.01
N LEU A 73 -8.92 1.61 -3.94
CA LEU A 73 -7.57 1.30 -3.45
C LEU A 73 -7.62 0.74 -2.02
N ILE A 74 -8.30 1.41 -1.10
CA ILE A 74 -8.39 0.96 0.30
C ILE A 74 -9.15 -0.37 0.39
N ARG A 75 -10.27 -0.53 -0.33
CA ARG A 75 -11.01 -1.79 -0.37
C ARG A 75 -10.14 -2.94 -0.82
N GLU A 76 -9.39 -2.76 -1.90
CA GLU A 76 -8.52 -3.80 -2.42
C GLU A 76 -7.34 -4.08 -1.47
N ILE A 77 -6.83 -3.06 -0.80
CA ILE A 77 -5.79 -3.25 0.22
C ILE A 77 -6.32 -4.10 1.36
N GLU A 78 -7.47 -3.74 1.91
CA GLU A 78 -8.17 -4.43 2.99
C GLU A 78 -8.54 -5.88 2.63
N ASN A 79 -8.81 -6.17 1.37
CA ASN A 79 -9.09 -7.54 0.90
C ASN A 79 -7.85 -8.43 0.87
N ASN A 80 -6.67 -7.83 0.72
CA ASN A 80 -5.39 -8.54 0.61
C ASN A 80 -4.64 -8.64 1.95
N ILE A 81 -5.05 -7.89 2.97
CA ILE A 81 -4.50 -8.02 4.33
C ILE A 81 -5.03 -9.32 4.96
N PRO A 82 -4.16 -10.18 5.52
CA PRO A 82 -4.57 -11.40 6.22
C PRO A 82 -5.54 -11.14 7.38
N ASP A 83 -6.53 -12.01 7.56
CA ASP A 83 -7.57 -11.86 8.59
C ASP A 83 -7.01 -11.79 10.01
N ASN A 84 -5.90 -12.48 10.30
CA ASN A 84 -5.26 -12.44 11.61
C ASN A 84 -4.65 -11.06 11.93
N ILE A 85 -4.31 -10.27 10.91
CA ILE A 85 -3.77 -8.92 11.04
C ILE A 85 -4.92 -7.91 11.01
N LYS A 86 -5.83 -8.05 10.04
CA LYS A 86 -6.98 -7.17 9.81
C LYS A 86 -7.92 -7.08 11.03
N ASN A 87 -8.15 -8.21 11.69
CA ASN A 87 -9.06 -8.30 12.84
C ASN A 87 -8.34 -8.20 14.18
N SER A 88 -7.03 -7.93 14.20
CA SER A 88 -6.32 -7.69 15.45
C SER A 88 -6.74 -6.33 16.03
N GLU A 89 -7.03 -6.29 17.32
CA GLU A 89 -7.32 -5.05 18.04
C GLU A 89 -6.03 -4.23 18.23
N LEU A 90 -6.18 -2.90 18.19
CA LEU A 90 -5.16 -1.91 18.55
C LEU A 90 -4.99 -1.83 20.08
#